data_AF-A0A7G9RAZ8-F1
#
_entry.id   AF-A0A7G9RAZ8-F1
#
_cell.length_a   1.000
_cell.length_b   1.000
_cell.length_c   1.000
_cell.angle_alpha   90.00
_cell.angle_beta   90.00
_cell.angle_gamma   90.00
#
_symmetry.space_group_name_H-M   'P 1'
#
loop_
_entity.id
_entity.type
_entity.pdbx_description
1 polymer ?
#
loop_
_entity_poly.entity_id
_entity_poly.type
_entity_poly.pdbx_seq_one_letter_code
_entity_poly.pdbx_strand_id
1 'polypeptide(L)'
;MIKHLIALPYELARLPLVLVDKSLSTRLQDGSGPAVVLDRAIGSADKVAGAVLRNRDLAQRGTERITRSDMLATAARLEEDASTRREQARATATAGRQAAARKRKAAQQRAASGLVEADVAETRGKQDAKARAAESAAKKKAAANTRAASRTATAEKGKQRVESAAAVKQKAARNKAKVELDDARKTKQAADEARADAQRLSGLVEAKQQQRKQD
;
A
#
# COMPACT_ATOMS: atom_id res chain seq x y z
N MET A 1 21.53 -31.71 92.30
CA MET A 1 20.57 -30.93 93.11
C MET A 1 20.97 -29.47 93.35
N ILE A 2 22.27 -29.10 93.44
CA ILE A 2 22.69 -27.71 93.73
C ILE A 2 22.37 -26.71 92.58
N LYS A 3 22.25 -27.19 91.34
CA LYS A 3 22.03 -26.36 90.14
C LYS A 3 20.68 -25.63 90.11
N HIS A 4 19.64 -26.17 90.76
CA HIS A 4 18.31 -25.54 90.78
C HIS A 4 18.17 -24.49 91.89
N LEU A 5 18.98 -24.58 92.96
CA LEU A 5 18.94 -23.64 94.08
C LEU A 5 19.48 -22.25 93.72
N ILE A 6 20.47 -22.18 92.82
CA ILE A 6 21.06 -20.91 92.37
C ILE A 6 20.18 -20.23 91.29
N ALA A 7 19.40 -21.01 90.54
CA ALA A 7 18.49 -20.48 89.51
C ALA A 7 17.11 -20.07 90.04
N LEU A 8 16.73 -20.55 91.24
CA LEU A 8 15.45 -20.30 91.89
C LEU A 8 15.04 -18.81 92.01
N PRO A 9 15.95 -17.88 92.39
CA PRO A 9 15.62 -16.46 92.44
C PRO A 9 15.27 -15.87 91.06
N TYR A 10 15.96 -16.33 90.02
CA TYR A 10 15.71 -15.91 88.64
C TYR A 10 14.41 -16.50 88.11
N GLU A 11 14.12 -17.77 88.39
CA GLU A 11 12.87 -18.41 87.97
C GLU A 11 11.64 -17.78 88.66
N LEU A 12 11.76 -17.36 89.92
CA LEU A 12 10.71 -16.62 90.65
C LEU A 12 10.54 -15.19 90.12
N ALA A 13 11.63 -14.48 89.83
CA ALA A 13 11.57 -13.14 89.23
C ALA A 13 10.99 -13.17 87.80
N ARG A 14 11.11 -14.30 87.10
CA ARG A 14 10.62 -14.52 85.75
C ARG A 14 9.13 -14.86 85.67
N LEU A 15 8.55 -15.40 86.74
CA LEU A 15 7.14 -15.83 86.81
C LEU A 15 6.12 -14.75 86.37
N PRO A 16 6.21 -13.49 86.83
CA PRO A 16 5.31 -12.43 86.33
C PRO A 16 5.52 -12.14 84.84
N LEU A 17 6.76 -12.22 84.34
CA LEU A 17 7.06 -11.99 82.93
C LEU A 17 6.47 -13.08 82.02
N VAL A 18 6.48 -14.34 82.46
CA VAL A 18 5.89 -15.47 81.73
C VAL A 18 4.36 -15.39 81.69
N LEU A 19 3.73 -14.88 82.74
CA LEU A 19 2.28 -14.66 82.77
C LEU A 19 1.86 -13.53 81.82
N VAL A 20 2.60 -12.41 81.84
CA VAL A 20 2.40 -11.29 80.92
C VAL A 20 2.63 -11.74 79.47
N ASP A 21 3.72 -12.47 79.22
CA ASP A 21 4.03 -13.10 77.93
C ASP A 21 2.86 -13.94 77.41
N LYS A 22 2.30 -14.86 78.23
CA LYS A 22 1.17 -15.71 77.82
C LYS A 22 -0.11 -14.91 77.49
N SER A 23 -0.32 -13.77 78.15
CA SER A 23 -1.45 -12.87 77.88
C SER A 23 -1.24 -11.96 76.67
N LEU A 24 0.01 -11.60 76.37
CA LEU A 24 0.38 -10.80 75.21
C LEU A 24 0.48 -11.68 73.96
N SER A 25 1.09 -12.86 74.06
CA SER A 25 1.21 -13.83 72.97
C SER A 25 -0.15 -14.34 72.47
N THR A 26 -1.20 -14.28 73.29
CA THR A 26 -2.58 -14.59 72.85
C THR A 26 -3.26 -13.42 72.13
N ARG A 27 -2.75 -12.20 72.27
CA ARG A 27 -3.26 -10.99 71.62
C ARG A 27 -2.43 -10.58 70.39
N LEU A 28 -1.15 -10.90 70.37
CA LEU A 28 -0.26 -10.68 69.24
C LEU A 28 -0.28 -11.92 68.33
N GLN A 29 -0.36 -11.70 67.01
CA GLN A 29 -0.17 -12.80 66.06
C GLN A 29 1.27 -13.29 66.12
N ASP A 30 1.45 -14.60 66.15
CA ASP A 30 2.77 -15.25 66.09
C ASP A 30 3.54 -14.75 64.86
N GLY A 31 4.79 -14.33 65.05
CA GLY A 31 5.64 -13.79 63.97
C GLY A 31 5.39 -12.31 63.63
N SER A 32 4.44 -11.63 64.28
CA SER A 32 4.32 -10.17 64.17
C SER A 32 5.54 -9.46 64.76
N GLY A 33 5.91 -8.31 64.20
CA GLY A 33 7.10 -7.55 64.62
C GLY A 33 7.23 -7.36 66.15
N PRO A 34 6.17 -6.94 66.85
CA PRO A 34 6.24 -6.78 68.30
C PRO A 34 6.33 -8.12 69.09
N ALA A 35 5.73 -9.22 68.58
CA ALA A 35 5.87 -10.54 69.19
C ALA A 35 7.29 -11.08 69.03
N VAL A 36 7.88 -10.92 67.84
CA VAL A 36 9.26 -11.34 67.53
C VAL A 36 10.27 -10.62 68.43
N VAL A 37 10.09 -9.30 68.63
CA VAL A 37 10.93 -8.49 69.52
C VAL A 37 10.82 -8.95 70.97
N LEU A 38 9.60 -9.22 71.45
CA LEU A 38 9.36 -9.71 72.81
C LEU A 38 10.01 -11.10 73.01
N ASP A 39 9.80 -12.02 72.07
CA ASP A 39 10.39 -13.37 72.11
C ASP A 39 11.91 -13.34 72.11
N ARG A 40 12.50 -12.45 71.31
CA ARG A 40 13.95 -12.28 71.24
C ARG A 40 14.51 -11.66 72.51
N ALA A 41 13.80 -10.71 73.12
CA ALA A 41 14.19 -10.12 74.40
C ALA A 41 14.15 -11.15 75.54
N ILE A 42 13.06 -11.92 75.65
CA ILE A 42 12.92 -12.97 76.67
C ILE A 42 13.94 -14.09 76.44
N GLY A 43 14.10 -14.54 75.19
CA GLY A 43 15.07 -15.57 74.85
C GLY A 43 16.51 -15.13 75.10
N SER A 44 16.83 -13.84 74.90
CA SER A 44 18.16 -13.29 75.21
C SER A 44 18.40 -13.21 76.71
N ALA A 45 17.40 -12.78 77.48
CA ALA A 45 17.48 -12.76 78.93
C ALA A 45 17.70 -14.18 79.50
N ASP A 46 16.97 -15.17 79.00
CA ASP A 46 17.13 -16.59 79.36
C ASP A 46 18.51 -17.13 79.00
N LYS A 47 19.01 -16.80 77.80
CA LYS A 47 20.32 -17.23 77.32
C LYS A 47 21.43 -16.69 78.22
N VAL A 48 21.38 -15.40 78.54
CA VAL A 48 22.37 -14.73 79.41
C VAL A 48 22.27 -15.24 80.84
N ALA A 49 21.06 -15.33 81.40
CA ALA A 49 20.86 -15.85 82.75
C ALA A 49 21.30 -17.32 82.87
N GLY A 50 21.01 -18.16 81.86
CA GLY A 50 21.47 -19.54 81.82
C GLY A 50 22.99 -19.65 81.75
N ALA A 51 23.66 -18.77 81.01
CA ALA A 51 25.11 -18.71 80.94
C ALA A 51 25.74 -18.28 82.28
N VAL A 52 25.22 -17.22 82.91
CA VAL A 52 25.72 -16.68 84.19
C VAL A 52 25.49 -17.66 85.34
N LEU A 53 24.30 -18.27 85.41
CA LEU A 53 23.91 -19.21 86.46
C LEU A 53 24.42 -20.64 86.22
N ARG A 54 25.18 -20.87 85.13
CA ARG A 54 25.62 -22.20 84.67
C ARG A 54 24.47 -23.21 84.53
N ASN A 55 23.29 -22.73 84.15
CA ASN A 55 22.10 -23.52 83.87
C ASN A 55 21.93 -23.72 82.36
N ARG A 56 22.34 -24.89 81.87
CA ARG A 56 22.31 -25.25 80.43
C ARG A 56 20.88 -25.28 79.87
N ASP A 57 19.91 -25.75 80.62
CA ASP A 57 18.51 -25.87 80.16
C ASP A 57 17.89 -24.49 79.95
N LEU A 58 18.25 -23.52 80.79
CA LEU A 58 17.81 -22.13 80.63
C LEU A 58 18.48 -21.47 79.42
N ALA A 59 19.79 -21.70 79.25
CA ALA A 59 20.53 -21.18 78.10
C ALA A 59 20.03 -21.75 76.75
N GLN A 60 19.70 -23.04 76.73
CA GLN A 60 19.16 -23.73 75.57
C GLN A 60 17.76 -23.22 75.23
N ARG A 61 16.86 -23.13 76.21
CA ARG A 61 15.51 -22.57 76.02
C ARG A 61 15.53 -21.15 75.46
N GLY A 62 16.42 -20.30 75.96
CA GLY A 62 16.60 -18.95 75.43
C GLY A 62 17.07 -18.93 73.97
N THR A 63 18.00 -19.83 73.63
CA THR A 63 18.50 -19.98 72.26
C THR A 63 17.42 -20.49 71.31
N GLU A 64 16.68 -21.54 71.68
CA GLU A 64 15.58 -22.09 70.90
C GLU A 64 14.46 -21.06 70.65
N ARG A 65 14.15 -20.24 71.66
CA ARG A 65 13.14 -19.18 71.54
C ARG A 65 13.57 -18.08 70.55
N ILE A 66 14.83 -17.66 70.60
CA ILE A 66 15.38 -16.70 69.61
C ILE A 66 15.30 -17.29 68.20
N THR A 67 15.78 -18.52 68.01
CA THR A 67 15.78 -19.17 66.69
C THR A 67 14.37 -19.33 66.12
N ARG A 68 13.40 -19.75 66.95
CA ARG A 68 12.00 -19.86 66.53
C ARG A 68 11.43 -18.51 66.10
N SER A 69 11.70 -17.46 66.87
CA SER A 69 11.25 -16.10 66.57
C SER A 69 11.82 -15.57 65.25
N ASP A 70 13.12 -15.77 65.01
CA ASP A 70 13.77 -15.38 63.76
C ASP A 70 13.21 -16.16 62.54
N MET A 71 12.89 -17.46 62.71
CA MET A 71 12.22 -18.26 61.68
C MET A 71 10.81 -17.76 61.36
N LEU A 72 10.01 -17.43 62.39
CA LEU A 72 8.65 -16.90 62.21
C LEU A 72 8.67 -15.53 61.53
N ALA A 73 9.60 -14.64 61.91
CA ALA A 73 9.77 -13.35 61.28
C ALA A 73 10.13 -13.50 59.79
N THR A 74 11.02 -14.44 59.46
CA THR A 74 11.41 -14.74 58.08
C THR A 74 10.23 -15.30 57.27
N ALA A 75 9.46 -16.22 57.86
CA ALA A 75 8.29 -16.81 57.21
C ALA A 75 7.22 -15.74 56.91
N ALA A 76 6.93 -14.84 57.86
CA ALA A 76 5.99 -13.75 57.67
C ALA A 76 6.41 -12.83 56.50
N ARG A 77 7.69 -12.45 56.45
CA ARG A 77 8.24 -11.65 55.35
C ARG A 77 8.14 -12.35 54.00
N LEU A 78 8.44 -13.66 53.95
CA LEU A 78 8.35 -14.43 52.71
C LEU A 78 6.91 -14.54 52.20
N GLU A 79 5.92 -14.66 53.09
CA GLU A 79 4.51 -14.70 52.67
C GLU A 79 4.04 -13.33 52.15
N GLU A 80 4.50 -12.23 52.74
CA GLU A 80 4.25 -10.87 52.24
C GLU A 80 4.90 -10.63 50.87
N ASP A 81 6.15 -11.05 50.69
CA ASP A 81 6.83 -10.98 49.38
C ASP A 81 6.10 -11.86 48.34
N ALA A 82 5.65 -13.05 48.74
CA ALA A 82 4.92 -13.96 47.88
C ALA A 82 3.55 -13.40 47.48
N SER A 83 2.80 -12.81 48.41
CA SER A 83 1.51 -12.18 48.13
C SER A 83 1.68 -11.01 47.16
N THR A 84 2.65 -10.14 47.42
CA THR A 84 2.99 -9.00 46.54
C THR A 84 3.35 -9.48 45.13
N ARG A 85 4.20 -10.52 45.01
CA ARG A 85 4.57 -11.09 43.71
C ARG A 85 3.39 -11.72 42.99
N ARG A 86 2.50 -12.42 43.71
CA ARG A 86 1.26 -12.99 43.15
C ARG A 86 0.35 -11.88 42.60
N GLU A 87 0.20 -10.78 43.32
CA GLU A 87 -0.60 -9.63 42.87
C GLU A 87 0.00 -8.96 41.63
N GLN A 88 1.31 -8.70 41.63
CA GLN A 88 2.02 -8.16 40.47
C GLN A 88 1.88 -9.07 39.25
N ALA A 89 2.09 -10.38 39.41
CA ALA A 89 1.93 -11.35 38.33
C ALA A 89 0.50 -11.37 37.78
N ARG A 90 -0.53 -11.29 38.64
CA ARG A 90 -1.93 -11.19 38.22
C ARG A 90 -2.20 -9.90 37.43
N ALA A 91 -1.66 -8.77 37.89
CA ALA A 91 -1.77 -7.49 37.20
C ALA A 91 -1.11 -7.53 35.81
N THR A 92 0.14 -8.04 35.72
CA THR A 92 0.87 -8.19 34.46
C THR A 92 0.14 -9.14 33.50
N ALA A 93 -0.34 -10.29 33.98
CA ALA A 93 -1.10 -11.23 33.15
C ALA A 93 -2.39 -10.59 32.61
N THR A 94 -3.11 -9.85 33.44
CA THR A 94 -4.34 -9.15 33.05
C THR A 94 -4.06 -8.07 32.01
N ALA A 95 -3.05 -7.22 32.25
CA ALA A 95 -2.62 -6.19 31.31
C ALA A 95 -2.17 -6.80 29.97
N GLY A 96 -1.40 -7.88 30.01
CA GLY A 96 -0.94 -8.62 28.83
C GLY A 96 -2.11 -9.18 28.01
N ARG A 97 -3.10 -9.80 28.66
CA ARG A 97 -4.32 -10.30 28.00
C ARG A 97 -5.12 -9.19 27.34
N GLN A 98 -5.31 -8.05 28.02
CA GLN A 98 -6.01 -6.91 27.45
C GLN A 98 -5.26 -6.31 26.25
N ALA A 99 -3.93 -6.17 26.35
CA ALA A 99 -3.10 -5.70 25.25
C ALA A 99 -3.17 -6.65 24.03
N ALA A 100 -3.10 -7.96 24.26
CA ALA A 100 -3.26 -8.95 23.21
C ALA A 100 -4.64 -8.89 22.55
N ALA A 101 -5.72 -8.76 23.34
CA ALA A 101 -7.07 -8.60 22.83
C ALA A 101 -7.22 -7.33 21.97
N ARG A 102 -6.68 -6.20 22.42
CA ARG A 102 -6.65 -4.93 21.66
C ARG A 102 -5.90 -5.10 20.34
N LYS A 103 -4.72 -5.72 20.36
CA LYS A 103 -3.93 -5.99 19.14
C LYS A 103 -4.68 -6.89 18.15
N ARG A 104 -5.32 -7.97 18.63
CA ARG A 104 -6.14 -8.85 17.79
C ARG A 104 -7.31 -8.11 17.15
N LYS A 105 -8.05 -7.31 17.93
CA LYS A 105 -9.16 -6.50 17.41
C LYS A 105 -8.68 -5.51 16.35
N ALA A 106 -7.59 -4.80 16.61
CA ALA A 106 -7.02 -3.86 15.64
C ALA A 106 -6.54 -4.56 14.36
N ALA A 107 -5.93 -5.74 14.47
CA ALA A 107 -5.51 -6.53 13.31
C ALA A 107 -6.70 -7.00 12.47
N GLN A 108 -7.77 -7.49 13.12
CA GLN A 108 -9.01 -7.87 12.44
C GLN A 108 -9.67 -6.68 11.73
N GLN A 109 -9.71 -5.51 12.39
CA GLN A 109 -10.24 -4.30 11.78
C GLN A 109 -9.44 -3.86 10.56
N ARG A 110 -8.10 -3.87 10.65
CA ARG A 110 -7.22 -3.55 9.49
C ARG A 110 -7.37 -4.55 8.35
N ALA A 111 -7.52 -5.84 8.66
CA ALA A 111 -7.75 -6.85 7.65
C ALA A 111 -9.09 -6.60 6.94
N ALA A 112 -10.15 -6.34 7.69
CA ALA A 112 -11.47 -6.04 7.12
C ALA A 112 -11.46 -4.73 6.29
N SER A 113 -10.88 -3.66 6.82
CA SER A 113 -10.79 -2.39 6.09
C SER A 113 -9.91 -2.50 4.85
N GLY A 114 -8.80 -3.23 4.94
CA GLY A 114 -7.89 -3.47 3.82
C GLY A 114 -8.55 -4.22 2.66
N LEU A 115 -9.45 -5.17 2.93
CA LEU A 115 -10.23 -5.85 1.90
C LEU A 115 -11.20 -4.88 1.21
N VAL A 116 -11.93 -4.08 1.98
CA VAL A 116 -12.86 -3.07 1.41
C VAL A 116 -12.11 -2.03 0.58
N GLU A 117 -10.98 -1.53 1.08
CA GLU A 117 -10.12 -0.59 0.35
C GLU A 117 -9.58 -1.21 -0.95
N ALA A 118 -9.18 -2.49 -0.92
CA ALA A 118 -8.73 -3.22 -2.11
C ALA A 118 -9.86 -3.37 -3.14
N ASP A 119 -11.08 -3.73 -2.72
CA ASP A 119 -12.24 -3.85 -3.62
C ASP A 119 -12.60 -2.51 -4.27
N VAL A 120 -12.55 -1.42 -3.49
CA VAL A 120 -12.79 -0.06 -4.00
C VAL A 120 -11.69 0.34 -4.99
N ALA A 121 -10.43 0.08 -4.67
CA ALA A 121 -9.30 0.37 -5.55
C ALA A 121 -9.38 -0.45 -6.85
N GLU A 122 -9.74 -1.73 -6.77
CA GLU A 122 -9.93 -2.59 -7.95
C GLU A 122 -11.08 -2.09 -8.82
N THR A 123 -12.22 -1.77 -8.22
CA THR A 123 -13.40 -1.26 -8.94
C THR A 123 -13.07 0.04 -9.66
N ARG A 124 -12.41 0.99 -8.96
CA ARG A 124 -11.97 2.25 -9.54
C ARG A 124 -10.95 2.02 -10.66
N GLY A 125 -9.96 1.15 -10.45
CA GLY A 125 -8.97 0.78 -11.45
C GLY A 125 -9.60 0.19 -12.71
N LYS A 126 -10.62 -0.68 -12.57
CA LYS A 126 -11.39 -1.23 -13.70
C LYS A 126 -12.15 -0.14 -14.46
N GLN A 127 -12.78 0.81 -13.76
CA GLN A 127 -13.50 1.93 -14.39
C GLN A 127 -12.53 2.85 -15.14
N ASP A 128 -11.41 3.23 -14.52
CA ASP A 128 -10.38 4.07 -15.13
C ASP A 128 -9.76 3.40 -16.36
N ALA A 129 -9.48 2.10 -16.29
CA ALA A 129 -8.98 1.33 -17.41
C ALA A 129 -9.97 1.30 -18.58
N LYS A 130 -11.27 1.07 -18.30
CA LYS A 130 -12.33 1.13 -19.32
C LYS A 130 -12.44 2.51 -19.96
N ALA A 131 -12.41 3.58 -19.16
CA ALA A 131 -12.46 4.95 -19.64
C ALA A 131 -11.26 5.28 -20.55
N ARG A 132 -10.04 4.93 -20.13
CA ARG A 132 -8.82 5.13 -20.94
C ARG A 132 -8.85 4.31 -22.24
N ALA A 133 -9.34 3.08 -22.19
CA ALA A 133 -9.47 2.25 -23.38
C ALA A 133 -10.47 2.85 -24.37
N ALA A 134 -11.63 3.31 -23.90
CA ALA A 134 -12.64 3.98 -24.72
C ALA A 134 -12.11 5.28 -25.33
N GLU A 135 -11.43 6.11 -24.54
CA GLU A 135 -10.81 7.35 -25.01
C GLU A 135 -9.75 7.08 -26.08
N SER A 136 -8.87 6.09 -25.86
CA SER A 136 -7.84 5.69 -26.83
C SER A 136 -8.46 5.18 -28.13
N ALA A 137 -9.51 4.35 -28.04
CA ALA A 137 -10.24 3.85 -29.20
C ALA A 137 -10.90 5.00 -29.97
N ALA A 138 -11.54 5.95 -29.29
CA ALA A 138 -12.15 7.13 -29.91
C ALA A 138 -11.11 8.00 -30.62
N LYS A 139 -9.96 8.28 -29.97
CA LYS A 139 -8.85 9.03 -30.58
C LYS A 139 -8.30 8.34 -31.83
N LYS A 140 -8.09 7.02 -31.77
CA LYS A 140 -7.63 6.23 -32.92
C LYS A 140 -8.64 6.25 -34.07
N LYS A 141 -9.94 6.10 -33.78
CA LYS A 141 -11.02 6.17 -34.77
C LYS A 141 -11.08 7.56 -35.42
N ALA A 142 -10.99 8.63 -34.63
CA ALA A 142 -10.96 10.00 -35.14
C ALA A 142 -9.75 10.23 -36.06
N ALA A 143 -8.55 9.80 -35.65
CA ALA A 143 -7.34 9.92 -36.46
C ALA A 143 -7.44 9.12 -37.78
N ALA A 144 -8.02 7.92 -37.74
CA ALA A 144 -8.25 7.10 -38.93
C ALA A 144 -9.23 7.79 -39.89
N ASN A 145 -10.34 8.33 -39.38
CA ASN A 145 -11.31 9.06 -40.19
C ASN A 145 -10.70 10.31 -40.83
N THR A 146 -9.92 11.09 -40.08
CA THR A 146 -9.22 12.27 -40.64
C THR A 146 -8.25 11.88 -41.75
N ARG A 147 -7.49 10.80 -41.57
CA ARG A 147 -6.58 10.30 -42.61
C ARG A 147 -7.34 9.82 -43.85
N ALA A 148 -8.45 9.10 -43.66
CA ALA A 148 -9.28 8.64 -44.76
C ALA A 148 -9.87 9.84 -45.54
N ALA A 149 -10.45 10.82 -44.84
CA ALA A 149 -10.98 12.03 -45.45
C ALA A 149 -9.91 12.82 -46.23
N SER A 150 -8.71 12.96 -45.66
CA SER A 150 -7.59 13.62 -46.34
C SER A 150 -7.16 12.87 -47.61
N ARG A 151 -7.10 11.53 -47.57
CA ARG A 151 -6.79 10.71 -48.76
C ARG A 151 -7.86 10.86 -49.84
N THR A 152 -9.13 10.83 -49.46
CA THR A 152 -10.25 11.04 -50.40
C THR A 152 -10.16 12.41 -51.06
N ALA A 153 -9.96 13.47 -50.27
CA ALA A 153 -9.82 14.83 -50.79
C ALA A 153 -8.62 14.98 -51.75
N THR A 154 -7.49 14.34 -51.45
CA THR A 154 -6.32 14.32 -52.34
C THR A 154 -6.60 13.56 -53.63
N ALA A 155 -7.29 12.42 -53.56
CA ALA A 155 -7.68 11.64 -54.72
C ALA A 155 -8.66 12.40 -55.63
N GLU A 156 -9.65 13.09 -55.07
CA GLU A 156 -10.59 13.94 -55.80
C GLU A 156 -9.90 15.11 -56.49
N LYS A 157 -9.01 15.83 -55.77
CA LYS A 157 -8.18 16.88 -56.38
C LYS A 157 -7.30 16.33 -57.51
N GLY A 158 -6.77 15.11 -57.35
CA GLY A 158 -6.03 14.41 -58.40
C GLY A 158 -6.88 14.15 -59.64
N LYS A 159 -8.09 13.60 -59.46
CA LYS A 159 -9.05 13.37 -60.56
C LYS A 159 -9.39 14.68 -61.30
N GLN A 160 -9.75 15.73 -60.57
CA GLN A 160 -10.08 17.03 -61.16
C GLN A 160 -8.91 17.62 -61.98
N ARG A 161 -7.67 17.46 -61.51
CA ARG A 161 -6.47 17.89 -62.26
C ARG A 161 -6.27 17.08 -63.54
N VAL A 162 -6.49 15.76 -63.50
CA VAL A 162 -6.37 14.90 -64.69
C VAL A 162 -7.48 15.21 -65.70
N GLU A 163 -8.73 15.35 -65.24
CA GLU A 163 -9.88 15.70 -66.08
C GLU A 163 -9.71 17.07 -66.75
N SER A 164 -9.29 18.09 -66.00
CA SER A 164 -9.01 19.41 -66.57
C SER A 164 -7.86 19.38 -67.58
N ALA A 165 -6.75 18.68 -67.29
CA ALA A 165 -5.65 18.52 -68.22
C ALA A 165 -6.05 17.76 -69.50
N ALA A 166 -6.89 16.72 -69.37
CA ALA A 166 -7.43 15.97 -70.49
C ALA A 166 -8.35 16.84 -71.35
N ALA A 167 -9.23 17.64 -70.75
CA ALA A 167 -10.11 18.57 -71.47
C ALA A 167 -9.32 19.63 -72.24
N VAL A 168 -8.25 20.17 -71.65
CA VAL A 168 -7.33 21.11 -72.33
C VAL A 168 -6.65 20.44 -73.52
N LYS A 169 -6.09 19.23 -73.34
CA LYS A 169 -5.47 18.48 -74.45
C LYS A 169 -6.46 18.15 -75.55
N GLN A 170 -7.68 17.74 -75.20
CA GLN A 170 -8.73 17.45 -76.17
C GLN A 170 -9.13 18.69 -76.96
N LYS A 171 -9.27 19.85 -76.29
CA LYS A 171 -9.56 21.13 -76.95
C LYS A 171 -8.43 21.53 -77.90
N ALA A 172 -7.18 21.40 -77.49
CA ALA A 172 -6.02 21.68 -78.33
C ALA A 172 -5.97 20.77 -79.57
N ALA A 173 -6.19 19.46 -79.40
CA ALA A 173 -6.24 18.50 -80.51
C ALA A 173 -7.39 18.82 -81.49
N ARG A 174 -8.59 19.14 -80.98
CA ARG A 174 -9.72 19.57 -81.82
C ARG A 174 -9.42 20.85 -82.60
N ASN A 175 -8.77 21.83 -81.96
CA ASN A 175 -8.39 23.07 -82.64
C ASN A 175 -7.35 22.81 -83.74
N LYS A 176 -6.34 21.99 -83.47
CA LYS A 176 -5.34 21.60 -84.48
C LYS A 176 -6.00 20.91 -85.68
N ALA A 177 -6.89 19.94 -85.42
CA ALA A 177 -7.63 19.25 -86.49
C ALA A 177 -8.53 20.19 -87.30
N LYS A 178 -9.12 21.23 -86.68
CA LYS A 178 -9.88 22.27 -87.40
C LYS A 178 -8.98 23.08 -88.33
N VAL A 179 -7.80 23.50 -87.86
CA VAL A 179 -6.83 24.24 -88.68
C VAL A 179 -6.39 23.38 -89.88
N GLU A 180 -6.04 22.11 -89.66
CA GLU A 180 -5.66 21.19 -90.74
C GLU A 180 -6.80 20.97 -91.75
N LEU A 181 -8.05 20.87 -91.30
CA LEU A 181 -9.22 20.78 -92.18
C LEU A 181 -9.42 22.06 -93.02
N ASP A 182 -9.26 23.23 -92.41
CA ASP A 182 -9.42 24.51 -93.11
C ASP A 182 -8.29 24.74 -94.11
N ASP A 183 -7.05 24.36 -93.80
CA ASP A 183 -5.94 24.39 -94.75
C ASP A 183 -6.16 23.41 -95.90
N ALA A 184 -6.60 22.18 -95.62
CA ALA A 184 -6.96 21.22 -96.67
C ALA A 184 -8.08 21.73 -97.60
N ARG A 185 -9.07 22.44 -97.04
CA ARG A 185 -10.13 23.10 -97.83
C ARG A 185 -9.57 24.20 -98.74
N LYS A 186 -8.67 25.05 -98.22
CA LYS A 186 -8.01 26.09 -99.03
C LYS A 186 -7.16 25.48 -100.15
N THR A 187 -6.39 24.43 -99.85
CA THR A 187 -5.59 23.72 -100.86
C THR A 187 -6.48 23.11 -101.95
N LYS A 188 -7.63 22.52 -101.56
CA LYS A 188 -8.60 22.00 -102.53
C LYS A 188 -9.15 23.12 -103.42
N GLN A 189 -9.56 24.25 -102.84
CA GLN A 189 -10.05 25.40 -103.60
C GLN A 189 -9.00 25.93 -104.60
N ALA A 190 -7.76 26.11 -104.16
CA ALA A 190 -6.66 26.52 -105.03
C ALA A 190 -6.38 25.51 -106.15
N ALA A 191 -6.49 24.21 -105.88
CA ALA A 191 -6.34 23.17 -106.89
C ALA A 191 -7.50 23.17 -107.91
N ASP A 192 -8.74 23.40 -107.46
CA ASP A 192 -9.91 23.52 -108.33
C ASP A 192 -9.84 24.79 -109.19
N GLU A 193 -9.36 25.92 -108.65
CA GLU A 193 -9.05 27.14 -109.41
C GLU A 193 -7.97 26.91 -110.47
N ALA A 194 -6.85 26.28 -110.10
CA ALA A 194 -5.78 25.95 -111.04
C ALA A 194 -6.25 25.03 -112.18
N ARG A 195 -7.16 24.07 -111.89
CA ARG A 195 -7.79 23.24 -112.92
C ARG A 195 -8.67 24.07 -113.86
N ALA A 196 -9.46 24.99 -113.32
CA ALA A 196 -10.28 25.88 -114.13
C ALA A 196 -9.41 26.79 -115.02
N ASP A 197 -8.30 27.30 -114.50
CA ASP A 197 -7.31 28.09 -115.28
C ASP A 197 -6.67 27.27 -116.40
N ALA A 198 -6.25 26.04 -116.10
CA ALA A 198 -5.70 25.13 -117.10
C ALA A 198 -6.70 24.80 -118.20
N GLN A 199 -7.98 24.58 -117.85
CA GLN A 199 -9.06 24.38 -118.83
C GLN A 199 -9.28 25.62 -119.70
N ARG A 200 -9.28 26.82 -119.10
CA ARG A 200 -9.36 28.10 -119.84
C ARG A 200 -8.19 28.28 -120.80
N LEU A 201 -6.97 28.01 -120.36
CA LEU A 201 -5.77 28.06 -121.20
C LEU A 201 -5.82 27.03 -122.34
N SER A 202 -6.25 25.79 -122.06
CA SER A 202 -6.45 24.76 -123.09
C SER A 202 -7.44 25.22 -124.15
N GLY A 203 -8.58 25.78 -123.73
CA GLY A 203 -9.57 26.34 -124.66
C GLY A 203 -9.01 27.50 -125.50
N LEU A 204 -8.16 28.36 -124.94
CA LEU A 204 -7.48 29.43 -125.69
C LEU A 204 -6.44 28.90 -126.67
N VAL A 205 -5.70 27.84 -126.31
CA VAL A 205 -4.72 27.20 -127.19
C VAL A 205 -5.43 26.49 -128.34
N GLU A 206 -6.50 25.74 -128.06
CA GLU A 206 -7.34 25.11 -129.08
C GLU A 206 -7.95 26.15 -130.02
N ALA A 207 -8.48 27.25 -129.49
CA ALA A 207 -8.99 28.36 -130.29
C ALA A 207 -7.90 28.97 -131.21
N LYS A 208 -6.67 29.19 -130.70
CA LYS A 208 -5.54 29.67 -131.53
C LYS A 208 -5.08 28.65 -132.57
N GLN A 209 -5.11 27.35 -132.26
CA GLN A 209 -4.80 26.31 -133.25
C GLN A 209 -5.86 26.24 -134.35
N GLN A 210 -7.14 26.43 -134.02
CA GLN A 210 -8.21 26.53 -135.03
C GLN A 210 -8.02 27.76 -135.91
N GLN A 211 -7.62 28.90 -135.35
CA GLN A 211 -7.30 30.12 -136.10
C GLN A 211 -6.13 29.92 -137.09
N ARG A 212 -5.05 29.23 -136.68
CA ARG A 212 -3.89 28.91 -137.55
C ARG A 212 -4.16 27.88 -138.65
N LYS A 213 -5.28 27.15 -138.60
CA LYS A 213 -5.71 26.23 -139.67
C LYS A 213 -6.63 26.90 -140.70
N GLN A 214 -6.97 28.17 -140.48
CA GLN A 214 -7.84 28.97 -141.36
C GLN A 214 -7.07 30.07 -142.12
N ASP A 215 -5.75 30.19 -141.89
CA ASP A 215 -4.79 30.89 -142.76
C ASP A 215 -4.09 29.88 -143.69
#